data_AF-A0A942EU01-F1
#
_entry.id   AF-A0A942EU01-F1
#
_cell.length_a   1.000
_cell.length_b   1.000
_cell.length_c   1.000
_cell.angle_alpha   90.00
_cell.angle_beta   90.00
_cell.angle_gamma   90.00
#
_symmetry.space_group_name_H-M   'P 1'
#
loop_
_entity.id
_entity.type
_entity.pdbx_description
1 polymer ?
#
loop_
_entity_poly.entity_id
_entity_poly.type
_entity_poly.pdbx_seq_one_letter_code
_entity_poly.pdbx_strand_id
1 'polypeptide(L)'
;MMRPDIPFAEYEKQTTRDVFIVIEPIALKIEEGAIEDARGMLARLSGWFLDKIEAGELEPWKARNAYFLLSVYLTHNYSGDILGGEAHELIHEGTLLHEYGLDFGPDTKYMRELAGRLALEDDEAEA
;
A
#
# COMPACT_ATOMS: atom_id res chain seq x y z
N MET A 1 4.04 8.82 -18.14
CA MET A 1 2.90 9.33 -17.35
C MET A 1 1.72 8.40 -17.55
N MET A 2 1.42 7.58 -16.54
CA MET A 2 0.21 6.74 -16.54
C MET A 2 -0.94 7.60 -16.00
N ARG A 3 -1.79 8.12 -16.89
CA ARG A 3 -2.90 8.98 -16.47
C ARG A 3 -4.01 8.12 -15.86
N PRO A 4 -4.43 8.39 -14.61
CA PRO A 4 -5.62 7.75 -14.05
C PRO A 4 -6.89 8.31 -14.71
N ASP A 5 -7.95 7.51 -14.71
CA ASP A 5 -9.29 7.97 -15.13
C ASP A 5 -9.89 8.98 -14.12
N ILE A 6 -9.56 8.79 -12.84
CA ILE A 6 -9.95 9.59 -11.67
C ILE A 6 -8.68 9.92 -10.88
N PRO A 7 -8.23 11.19 -10.88
CA PRO A 7 -7.07 11.63 -10.10
C PRO A 7 -7.20 11.26 -8.62
N PHE A 8 -6.08 10.91 -7.96
CA PHE A 8 -6.11 10.49 -6.56
C PHE A 8 -6.72 11.56 -5.64
N ALA A 9 -6.52 12.85 -5.94
CA ALA A 9 -7.10 13.97 -5.19
C ALA A 9 -8.64 13.90 -5.02
N GLU A 10 -9.37 13.29 -5.96
CA GLU A 10 -10.84 13.15 -5.84
C GLU A 10 -11.27 12.14 -4.78
N TYR A 11 -10.35 11.32 -4.28
CA TYR A 11 -10.60 10.36 -3.21
C TYR A 11 -10.53 10.99 -1.81
N GLU A 12 -9.99 12.21 -1.67
CA GLU A 12 -9.92 12.91 -0.37
C GLU A 12 -11.31 13.04 0.28
N LYS A 13 -12.34 13.25 -0.54
CA LYS A 13 -13.75 13.40 -0.10
C LYS A 13 -14.39 12.10 0.37
N GLN A 14 -13.76 10.96 0.13
CA GLN A 14 -14.32 9.62 0.34
C GLN A 14 -13.67 8.88 1.52
N THR A 15 -12.67 9.48 2.15
CA THR A 15 -11.92 8.87 3.26
C THR A 15 -11.63 9.90 4.36
N THR A 16 -10.94 9.49 5.42
CA THR A 16 -10.41 10.43 6.41
C THR A 16 -9.13 11.08 5.90
N ARG A 17 -8.86 12.31 6.38
CA ARG A 17 -7.63 13.05 6.04
C ARG A 17 -6.36 12.24 6.32
N ASP A 18 -6.32 11.53 7.44
CA ASP A 18 -5.13 10.75 7.83
C ASP A 18 -4.85 9.60 6.85
N VAL A 19 -5.90 8.87 6.44
CA VAL A 19 -5.77 7.77 5.47
C VAL A 19 -5.34 8.32 4.11
N PHE A 20 -5.92 9.44 3.69
CA PHE A 20 -5.58 10.09 2.43
C PHE A 20 -4.11 10.50 2.38
N ILE A 21 -3.64 11.26 3.38
CA ILE A 21 -2.26 11.79 3.43
C ILE A 21 -1.21 10.67 3.44
N VAL A 22 -1.52 9.54 4.07
CA VAL A 22 -0.57 8.42 4.14
C VAL A 22 -0.39 7.74 2.78
N ILE A 23 -1.43 7.68 1.94
CA ILE A 23 -1.39 7.01 0.63
C ILE A 23 -1.07 7.95 -0.52
N GLU A 24 -1.39 9.24 -0.39
CA GLU A 24 -1.19 10.25 -1.43
C GLU A 24 0.20 10.22 -2.07
N PRO A 25 1.33 10.13 -1.31
CA PRO A 25 2.65 10.08 -1.93
C PRO A 25 2.84 8.87 -2.87
N ILE A 26 2.30 7.70 -2.51
CA ILE A 26 2.36 6.49 -3.34
C ILE A 26 1.55 6.70 -4.62
N ALA A 27 0.33 7.21 -4.49
CA ALA A 27 -0.55 7.46 -5.65
C ALA A 27 0.06 8.49 -6.62
N LEU A 28 0.65 9.57 -6.11
CA LEU A 28 1.31 10.58 -6.94
C LEU A 28 2.48 9.99 -7.74
N LYS A 29 3.28 9.11 -7.14
CA LYS A 29 4.35 8.40 -7.86
C LYS A 29 3.81 7.53 -9.00
N ILE A 30 2.67 6.87 -8.79
CA ILE A 30 2.00 6.10 -9.83
C ILE A 30 1.53 7.01 -10.99
N GLU A 31 0.91 8.15 -10.69
CA GLU A 31 0.45 9.12 -11.70
C GLU A 31 1.60 9.69 -12.53
N GLU A 32 2.74 9.95 -11.89
CA GLU A 32 3.99 10.37 -12.53
C GLU A 32 4.60 9.26 -13.41
N GLY A 33 4.24 8.00 -13.15
CA GLY A 33 4.81 6.81 -13.78
C GLY A 33 6.11 6.32 -13.12
N ALA A 34 6.42 6.80 -11.92
CA ALA A 34 7.53 6.34 -11.09
C ALA A 34 7.09 5.10 -10.29
N ILE A 35 6.89 3.99 -11.00
CA ILE A 35 6.32 2.76 -10.45
C ILE A 35 7.24 2.13 -9.39
N GLU A 36 8.55 2.09 -9.63
CA GLU A 36 9.50 1.52 -8.66
C GLU A 36 9.52 2.33 -7.35
N ASP A 37 9.60 3.67 -7.42
CA ASP A 37 9.45 4.54 -6.24
C ASP A 37 8.17 4.24 -5.46
N ALA A 38 7.04 4.04 -6.17
CA ALA A 38 5.76 3.74 -5.54
C ALA A 38 5.80 2.38 -4.81
N ARG A 39 6.45 1.37 -5.41
CA ARG A 39 6.65 0.03 -4.80
C ARG A 39 7.55 0.13 -3.57
N GLY A 40 8.66 0.86 -3.64
CA GLY A 40 9.54 1.10 -2.50
C GLY A 40 8.85 1.86 -1.36
N MET A 41 8.02 2.86 -1.68
CA MET A 41 7.20 3.57 -0.69
C MET A 41 6.16 2.66 -0.04
N LEU A 42 5.47 1.82 -0.83
CA LEU A 42 4.54 0.83 -0.31
C LEU A 42 5.24 -0.16 0.64
N ALA A 43 6.42 -0.65 0.27
CA ALA A 43 7.21 -1.55 1.10
C ALA A 43 7.56 -0.94 2.46
N ARG A 44 8.11 0.29 2.46
CA ARG A 44 8.45 1.02 3.68
C ARG A 44 7.23 1.30 4.55
N LEU A 45 6.12 1.72 3.95
CA LEU A 45 4.87 1.97 4.66
C LEU A 45 4.32 0.69 5.29
N SER A 46 4.42 -0.43 4.58
CA SER A 46 3.96 -1.73 5.06
C SER A 46 4.74 -2.20 6.28
N GLY A 47 6.07 -2.11 6.24
CA GLY A 47 6.92 -2.38 7.39
C GLY A 47 6.58 -1.48 8.59
N TRP A 48 6.41 -0.18 8.35
CA TRP A 48 6.02 0.77 9.40
C TRP A 48 4.67 0.44 10.03
N PHE A 49 3.65 0.10 9.24
CA PHE A 49 2.35 -0.28 9.78
C PHE A 49 2.44 -1.51 10.68
N LEU A 50 3.16 -2.55 10.25
CA LEU A 50 3.31 -3.78 11.02
C LEU A 50 4.04 -3.52 12.34
N ASP A 51 5.13 -2.73 12.31
CA ASP A 51 5.86 -2.35 13.53
C ASP A 51 4.97 -1.59 14.52
N LYS A 52 4.14 -0.65 14.02
CA LYS A 52 3.23 0.14 14.87
C LYS A 52 2.07 -0.68 15.42
N ILE A 53 1.55 -1.63 14.64
CA ILE A 53 0.52 -2.56 15.08
C ILE A 53 1.06 -3.49 16.18
N GLU A 54 2.24 -4.08 15.97
CA GLU A 54 2.89 -4.97 16.94
C GLU A 54 3.25 -4.23 18.24
N ALA A 55 3.63 -2.96 18.15
CA ALA A 55 3.88 -2.10 19.31
C ALA A 55 2.59 -1.62 20.02
N GLY A 56 1.40 -1.87 19.46
CA GLY A 56 0.12 -1.37 20.00
C GLY A 56 -0.07 0.14 19.83
N GLU A 57 0.72 0.78 18.97
CA GLU A 57 0.69 2.22 18.70
C GLU A 57 -0.26 2.58 17.56
N LEU A 58 -0.65 1.61 16.74
CA LEU A 58 -1.59 1.77 15.64
C LEU A 58 -2.65 0.67 15.67
N GLU A 59 -3.91 1.08 15.58
CA GLU A 59 -5.01 0.13 15.46
C GLU A 59 -5.01 -0.50 14.05
N PRO A 60 -5.08 -1.83 13.92
CA PRO A 60 -4.98 -2.51 12.62
C PRO A 60 -5.97 -2.03 11.56
N TRP A 61 -7.19 -1.68 11.97
CA TRP A 61 -8.24 -1.17 11.05
C TRP A 61 -7.84 0.14 10.36
N LYS A 62 -6.96 0.96 10.96
CA LYS A 62 -6.46 2.20 10.35
C LYS A 62 -5.47 1.91 9.23
N ALA A 63 -4.54 0.99 9.45
CA ALA A 63 -3.62 0.52 8.41
C ALA A 63 -4.40 -0.13 7.26
N ARG A 64 -5.39 -0.98 7.59
CA ARG A 64 -6.31 -1.58 6.62
C ARG A 64 -6.96 -0.54 5.70
N ASN A 65 -7.41 0.59 6.24
CA ASN A 65 -8.07 1.62 5.43
C ASN A 65 -7.12 2.27 4.42
N ALA A 66 -5.83 2.37 4.73
CA ALA A 66 -4.83 2.86 3.81
C ALA A 66 -4.65 1.89 2.62
N TYR A 67 -4.46 0.60 2.89
CA TYR A 67 -4.40 -0.42 1.82
C TYR A 67 -5.69 -0.49 1.01
N PHE A 68 -6.85 -0.44 1.67
CA PHE A 68 -8.14 -0.48 0.99
C PHE A 68 -8.33 0.72 0.06
N LEU A 69 -7.98 1.93 0.50
CA LEU A 69 -8.04 3.11 -0.35
C LEU A 69 -7.13 2.97 -1.59
N LEU A 70 -5.89 2.50 -1.39
CA LEU A 70 -4.96 2.26 -2.50
C LEU A 70 -5.50 1.20 -3.46
N SER A 71 -6.07 0.10 -2.96
CA SER A 71 -6.70 -0.96 -3.76
C SER A 71 -7.87 -0.42 -4.60
N VAL A 72 -8.75 0.38 -4.00
CA VAL A 72 -9.87 1.01 -4.72
C VAL A 72 -9.36 1.95 -5.81
N TYR A 73 -8.38 2.80 -5.48
CA TYR A 73 -7.77 3.71 -6.45
C TYR A 73 -7.17 2.96 -7.65
N LEU A 74 -6.41 1.89 -7.39
CA LEU A 74 -5.79 1.09 -8.45
C LEU A 74 -6.85 0.42 -9.33
N THR A 75 -7.86 -0.19 -8.71
CA THR A 75 -8.95 -0.91 -9.40
C THR A 75 -9.77 0.01 -10.30
N HIS A 76 -10.02 1.25 -9.87
CA HIS A 76 -10.79 2.20 -10.66
C HIS A 76 -10.02 2.77 -11.86
N ASN A 77 -8.67 2.84 -11.78
CA ASN A 77 -7.88 3.68 -12.67
C ASN A 77 -6.94 2.93 -13.59
N TYR A 78 -6.60 1.68 -13.29
CA TYR A 78 -5.60 0.94 -14.03
C TYR A 78 -6.10 -0.46 -14.38
N SER A 79 -6.04 -0.79 -15.67
CA SER A 79 -6.33 -2.15 -16.15
C SER A 79 -5.10 -3.03 -15.93
N GLY A 80 -5.26 -4.12 -15.19
CA GLY A 80 -4.15 -5.05 -14.92
C GLY A 80 -3.31 -4.63 -13.71
N ASP A 81 -2.28 -5.42 -13.46
CA ASP A 81 -1.39 -5.21 -12.31
C ASP A 81 -0.20 -4.34 -12.71
N ILE A 82 -0.29 -3.05 -12.36
CA ILE A 82 0.74 -2.04 -12.69
C ILE A 82 1.87 -1.96 -11.66
N LEU A 83 1.67 -2.48 -10.44
CA LEU A 83 2.67 -2.47 -9.37
C LEU A 83 3.42 -3.81 -9.27
N GLY A 84 2.94 -4.84 -9.97
CA GLY A 84 3.49 -6.18 -9.97
C GLY A 84 2.93 -7.04 -8.84
N GLY A 85 3.02 -8.36 -9.03
CA GLY A 85 2.27 -9.33 -8.23
C GLY A 85 2.59 -9.28 -6.74
N GLU A 86 3.83 -8.96 -6.37
CA GLU A 86 4.22 -8.84 -4.96
C GLU A 86 3.58 -7.63 -4.27
N ALA A 87 3.53 -6.48 -4.97
CA ALA A 87 2.86 -5.29 -4.46
C ALA A 87 1.33 -5.49 -4.40
N HIS A 88 0.77 -6.16 -5.40
CA HIS A 88 -0.64 -6.53 -5.41
C HIS A 88 -1.01 -7.41 -4.20
N GLU A 89 -0.22 -8.45 -3.95
CA GLU A 89 -0.44 -9.36 -2.82
C GLU A 89 -0.28 -8.65 -1.47
N LEU A 90 0.73 -7.77 -1.35
CA LEU A 90 0.95 -7.00 -0.14
C LEU A 90 -0.23 -6.06 0.16
N ILE A 91 -0.80 -5.43 -0.88
CA ILE A 91 -2.02 -4.62 -0.75
C ILE A 91 -3.19 -5.52 -0.35
N HIS A 92 -3.35 -6.69 -0.96
CA HIS A 92 -4.41 -7.64 -0.65
C HIS A 92 -4.39 -8.06 0.82
N GLU A 93 -3.27 -8.59 1.30
CA GLU A 93 -3.06 -8.95 2.71
C GLU A 93 -3.30 -7.75 3.64
N GLY A 94 -2.82 -6.57 3.24
CA GLY A 94 -3.06 -5.33 3.97
C GLY A 94 -4.54 -4.99 4.16
N THR A 95 -5.41 -5.36 3.22
CA THR A 95 -6.87 -5.16 3.37
C THR A 95 -7.51 -6.07 4.43
N LEU A 96 -6.82 -7.14 4.83
CA LEU A 96 -7.26 -8.11 5.85
C LEU A 96 -6.83 -7.72 7.28
N LEU A 97 -6.01 -6.68 7.46
CA LEU A 97 -5.50 -6.25 8.78
C LEU A 97 -6.58 -5.96 9.84
N HIS A 98 -7.84 -5.76 9.47
CA HIS A 98 -8.94 -5.66 10.44
C HIS A 98 -9.15 -6.95 11.26
N GLU A 99 -8.70 -8.11 10.76
CA GLU A 99 -8.73 -9.42 11.42
C GLU A 99 -7.38 -9.79 12.06
N TYR A 100 -6.49 -8.82 12.29
CA TYR A 100 -5.17 -9.05 12.89
C TYR A 100 -5.25 -9.81 14.22
N GLY A 101 -4.44 -10.87 14.34
CA GLY A 101 -4.39 -11.74 15.52
C GLY A 101 -5.41 -12.88 15.53
N LEU A 102 -6.25 -13.01 14.49
CA LEU A 102 -7.17 -14.13 14.31
C LEU A 102 -6.61 -15.18 13.35
N ASP A 103 -7.14 -16.40 13.42
CA ASP A 103 -6.72 -17.53 12.57
C ASP A 103 -6.93 -17.29 11.07
N PHE A 104 -7.85 -16.38 10.71
CA PHE A 104 -8.14 -15.98 9.33
C PHE A 104 -7.68 -14.54 9.02
N GLY A 105 -6.82 -13.98 9.88
CA GLY A 105 -6.18 -12.69 9.67
C GLY A 105 -5.02 -12.75 8.67
N PRO A 106 -4.39 -11.59 8.38
CA PRO A 106 -3.27 -11.55 7.46
C PRO A 106 -2.05 -12.25 8.05
N ASP A 107 -1.25 -12.86 7.18
CA ASP A 107 0.06 -13.39 7.55
C ASP A 107 1.08 -12.25 7.58
N THR A 108 1.31 -11.68 8.77
CA THR A 108 2.24 -10.55 8.92
C THR A 108 3.69 -10.92 8.61
N LYS A 109 4.08 -12.19 8.76
CA LYS A 109 5.40 -12.63 8.36
C LYS A 109 5.52 -12.60 6.84
N TYR A 110 4.53 -13.12 6.14
CA TYR A 110 4.47 -13.07 4.69
C TYR A 110 4.44 -11.63 4.16
N MET A 111 3.66 -10.74 4.78
CA MET A 111 3.67 -9.32 4.44
C MET A 111 5.07 -8.68 4.59
N ARG A 112 5.81 -9.02 5.66
CA ARG A 112 7.20 -8.53 5.84
C ARG A 112 8.13 -9.09 4.76
N GLU A 113 7.97 -10.35 4.38
CA GLU A 113 8.76 -10.97 3.30
C GLU A 113 8.47 -10.31 1.94
N LEU A 114 7.21 -9.98 1.64
CA LEU A 114 6.83 -9.21 0.44
C LEU A 114 7.41 -7.79 0.47
N ALA A 115 7.26 -7.07 1.57
CA ALA A 115 7.81 -5.73 1.72
C ALA A 115 9.35 -5.73 1.59
N GLY A 116 10.03 -6.73 2.16
CA GLY A 116 11.48 -6.87 2.04
C GLY A 116 11.96 -7.08 0.61
N ARG A 117 11.25 -7.91 -0.18
CA ARG A 117 11.56 -8.11 -1.60
C ARG A 117 11.39 -6.84 -2.42
N LEU A 118 10.25 -6.16 -2.24
CA LEU A 118 9.98 -4.88 -2.91
C LEU A 118 11.00 -3.79 -2.55
N ALA A 119 11.51 -3.77 -1.32
CA ALA A 119 12.53 -2.81 -0.90
C ALA A 119 13.92 -3.10 -1.52
N LEU A 120 14.28 -4.38 -1.71
CA LEU A 120 15.56 -4.76 -2.33
C LEU A 120 15.59 -4.43 -3.82
N GLU A 121 14.45 -4.54 -4.51
CA GLU A 121 14.32 -4.13 -5.91
C GLU A 121 14.49 -2.62 -6.10
N ASP A 122 14.07 -1.81 -5.13
CA ASP A 122 14.26 -0.34 -5.10
C ASP A 122 15.75 0.01 -5.00
N ASP A 123 16.48 -0.63 -4.07
CA ASP A 123 17.92 -0.40 -3.85
C ASP A 123 18.78 -0.81 -5.06
N GLU A 124 18.38 -1.84 -5.82
CA GLU A 124 19.08 -2.27 -7.04
C GLU A 124 18.80 -1.35 -8.25
N ALA A 125 17.68 -0.62 -8.27
CA ALA A 125 17.35 0.34 -9.33
C ALA A 125 18.12 1.67 -9.21
N GLU A 126 18.60 2.01 -7.99
CA GLU A 126 19.38 3.22 -7.71
C GLU A 126 20.92 3.02 -7.80
N ALA A 127 21.39 1.77 -7.92
CA ALA A 127 22.82 1.39 -7.95
C ALA A 127 23.46 1.38 -9.36
#